data_AF-A0A3D3BFR2-F1
#
_entry.id   AF-A0A3D3BFR2-F1
#
_cell.length_a   1.000
_cell.length_b   1.000
_cell.length_c   1.000
_cell.angle_alpha   90.00
_cell.angle_beta   90.00
_cell.angle_gamma   90.00
#
_symmetry.space_group_name_H-M   'P 1'
#
loop_
_entity.id
_entity.type
_entity.pdbx_description
1 polymer ?
#
loop_
_entity_poly.entity_id
_entity_poly.type
_entity_poly.pdbx_seq_one_letter_code
_entity_poly.pdbx_strand_id
1 'polypeptide(L)'
;MLIVASVVCGSLGWSGNVLALPVAMLFPALWVLSPSRMVAALVSAGYFLAASRGLPQGVANFYAADLWPGLLLWLAASSSFVAVHAVAWTRHPG
;
A
#
# COMPACT_ATOMS: atom_id res chain seq x y z
N MET A 1 -2.69 -12.36 -10.06
CA MET A 1 -2.36 -11.15 -10.84
C MET A 1 -2.70 -9.84 -10.12
N LEU A 2 -3.86 -9.69 -9.47
CA LEU A 2 -4.27 -8.44 -8.81
C LEU A 2 -3.23 -7.90 -7.80
N ILE A 3 -2.65 -8.78 -6.98
CA ILE A 3 -1.62 -8.40 -5.98
C ILE A 3 -0.37 -7.85 -6.68
N VAL A 4 0.11 -8.51 -7.73
CA VAL A 4 1.29 -8.07 -8.50
C VAL A 4 1.02 -6.73 -9.18
N ALA A 5 -0.16 -6.58 -9.81
CA ALA A 5 -0.58 -5.30 -10.41
C ALA A 5 -0.60 -4.18 -9.37
N SER A 6 -1.07 -4.48 -8.16
CA SER A 6 -1.13 -3.54 -7.05
C SER A 6 0.24 -3.09 -6.56
N VAL A 7 1.18 -4.02 -6.42
CA VAL A 7 2.59 -3.73 -6.10
C VAL A 7 3.22 -2.84 -7.16
N VAL A 8 2.99 -3.14 -8.46
CA VAL A 8 3.48 -2.34 -9.57
C VAL A 8 2.86 -0.93 -9.57
N CYS A 9 1.56 -0.81 -9.28
CA CYS A 9 0.93 0.50 -9.19
C CYS A 9 1.47 1.34 -8.03
N GLY A 10 1.69 0.71 -6.87
CA GLY A 10 2.28 1.37 -5.71
C GLY A 10 3.72 1.81 -5.96
N SER A 11 4.52 0.98 -6.63
CA SER A 11 5.92 1.30 -6.92
C SER A 11 6.08 2.37 -7.99
N LEU A 12 5.29 2.32 -9.07
CA LEU A 12 5.31 3.31 -10.15
C LEU A 12 4.70 4.64 -9.70
N GLY A 13 3.54 4.61 -9.06
CA GLY A 13 2.85 5.80 -8.58
C GLY A 13 3.68 6.61 -7.58
N TRP A 14 4.47 5.94 -6.75
CA TRP A 14 5.36 6.55 -5.75
C TRP A 14 6.85 6.39 -6.12
N SER A 15 7.15 6.46 -7.42
CA SER A 15 8.52 6.43 -7.94
C SER A 15 9.26 7.76 -7.79
N GLY A 16 8.55 8.86 -7.51
CA GLY A 16 9.08 10.23 -7.54
C GLY A 16 8.91 10.92 -8.90
N ASN A 17 8.44 10.21 -9.92
CA ASN A 17 8.06 10.80 -11.20
C ASN A 17 6.59 11.25 -11.18
N VAL A 18 6.36 12.56 -11.32
CA VAL A 18 5.01 13.17 -11.29
C VAL A 18 4.08 12.58 -12.36
N LEU A 19 4.62 12.21 -13.53
CA LEU A 19 3.82 11.62 -14.63
C LEU A 19 3.31 10.22 -14.31
N ALA A 20 3.90 9.54 -13.32
CA ALA A 20 3.46 8.21 -12.89
C ALA A 20 2.37 8.25 -11.80
N LEU A 21 2.08 9.42 -11.21
CA LEU A 21 1.06 9.57 -10.17
C LEU A 21 -0.34 9.05 -10.58
N PRO A 22 -0.82 9.22 -11.83
CA PRO A 22 -2.11 8.67 -12.23
C PRO A 22 -2.22 7.15 -12.07
N VAL A 23 -1.09 6.42 -12.09
CA VAL A 23 -1.06 4.97 -11.88
C VAL A 23 -1.51 4.61 -10.45
N ALA A 24 -1.33 5.50 -9.48
CA ALA A 24 -1.83 5.32 -8.12
C ALA A 24 -3.37 5.22 -8.06
N MET A 25 -4.08 5.84 -9.03
CA MET A 25 -5.54 5.78 -9.12
C MET A 25 -6.08 4.41 -9.54
N LEU A 26 -5.22 3.47 -9.93
CA LEU A 26 -5.63 2.10 -10.24
C LEU A 26 -5.88 1.26 -8.99
N PHE A 27 -5.39 1.68 -7.82
CA PHE A 27 -5.55 0.95 -6.57
C PHE A 27 -7.03 0.67 -6.20
N PRO A 28 -7.95 1.65 -6.19
CA PRO A 28 -9.36 1.41 -5.89
C PRO A 28 -10.01 0.41 -6.85
N ALA A 29 -9.67 0.46 -8.14
CA ALA A 29 -10.18 -0.49 -9.13
C ALA A 29 -9.70 -1.93 -8.83
N LEU A 30 -8.41 -2.10 -8.50
CA LEU A 30 -7.85 -3.40 -8.11
C LEU A 30 -8.45 -3.92 -6.79
N TRP A 31 -8.78 -3.03 -5.87
CA TRP A 31 -9.42 -3.37 -4.59
C TRP A 31 -10.88 -3.83 -4.80
N VAL A 32 -11.67 -3.13 -5.62
CA VAL A 32 -13.05 -3.54 -5.96
C VAL A 32 -13.08 -4.87 -6.73
N LEU A 33 -12.15 -5.08 -7.65
CA LEU A 33 -12.03 -6.32 -8.43
C LEU A 33 -11.56 -7.53 -7.61
N SER A 34 -11.21 -7.34 -6.33
CA SER A 34 -10.75 -8.43 -5.48
C SER A 34 -11.90 -9.40 -5.18
N PRO A 35 -11.76 -10.71 -5.48
CA PRO A 35 -12.86 -11.69 -5.34
C PRO A 35 -13.12 -12.12 -3.89
N SER A 36 -12.22 -11.80 -2.97
CA SER A 36 -12.35 -12.13 -1.55
C SER A 36 -11.73 -11.06 -0.66
N ARG A 37 -12.18 -11.01 0.60
CA ARG A 37 -11.64 -10.13 1.64
C ARG A 37 -10.14 -10.31 1.82
N MET A 38 -9.66 -11.55 1.70
CA MET A 38 -8.23 -11.87 1.80
C MET A 38 -7.45 -11.33 0.60
N VAL A 39 -7.98 -11.39 -0.62
CA VAL A 39 -7.33 -10.79 -1.79
C VAL A 39 -7.32 -9.27 -1.70
N ALA A 40 -8.41 -8.66 -1.23
CA ALA A 40 -8.48 -7.21 -1.00
C ALA A 40 -7.44 -6.74 0.03
N ALA A 41 -7.24 -7.52 1.10
CA ALA A 41 -6.19 -7.28 2.08
C ALA A 41 -4.78 -7.39 1.46
N LEU A 42 -4.51 -8.43 0.68
CA LEU A 42 -3.21 -8.63 0.02
C LEU A 42 -2.92 -7.57 -1.05
N VAL A 43 -3.93 -7.12 -1.80
CA VAL A 43 -3.83 -5.99 -2.74
C VAL A 43 -3.49 -4.71 -1.98
N SER A 44 -4.21 -4.41 -0.89
CA SER A 44 -3.95 -3.23 -0.06
C SER A 44 -2.56 -3.26 0.57
N ALA A 45 -2.11 -4.43 1.01
CA ALA A 45 -0.76 -4.63 1.55
C ALA A 45 0.28 -4.39 0.46
N GLY A 46 0.13 -5.04 -0.70
CA GLY A 46 1.05 -4.91 -1.82
C GLY A 46 1.22 -3.46 -2.29
N TYR A 47 0.10 -2.74 -2.43
CA TYR A 47 0.12 -1.31 -2.79
C TYR A 47 0.84 -0.47 -1.73
N PHE A 48 0.41 -0.56 -0.47
CA PHE A 48 0.89 0.34 0.58
C PHE A 48 2.36 0.08 0.94
N LEU A 49 2.80 -1.20 1.00
CA LEU A 49 4.21 -1.53 1.22
C LEU A 49 5.09 -1.01 0.08
N ALA A 50 4.64 -1.15 -1.18
CA ALA A 50 5.40 -0.68 -2.34
C ALA A 50 5.48 0.87 -2.39
N ALA A 51 4.39 1.54 -2.03
CA ALA A 51 4.31 2.99 -1.95
C ALA A 51 5.17 3.58 -0.83
N SER A 52 5.15 2.93 0.34
CA SER A 52 5.81 3.42 1.57
C SER A 52 7.23 2.89 1.78
N ARG A 53 7.84 2.24 0.77
CA ARG A 53 9.21 1.69 0.84
C ARG A 53 10.29 2.69 1.26
N GLY A 54 10.08 3.98 1.01
CA GLY A 54 11.00 5.05 1.42
C GLY A 54 10.78 5.58 2.85
N LEU A 55 9.70 5.17 3.51
CA LEU A 55 9.29 5.71 4.81
C LEU A 55 10.27 5.40 5.94
N PRO A 56 10.81 4.16 6.08
CA PRO A 56 11.82 3.87 7.11
C PRO A 56 13.06 4.76 6.99
N GLN A 57 13.52 5.00 5.75
CA GLN A 57 14.68 5.83 5.46
C GLN A 57 14.39 7.33 5.67
N GLY A 58 13.18 7.79 5.33
CA GLY A 58 12.74 9.17 5.61
C GLY A 58 12.68 9.48 7.11
N VAL A 59 12.15 8.55 7.91
CA VAL A 59 12.09 8.70 9.38
C VAL A 59 13.48 8.69 9.99
N ALA A 60 14.37 7.79 9.56
CA ALA A 60 15.75 7.76 10.04
C ALA A 60 16.48 9.09 9.75
N ASN A 61 16.36 9.62 8.53
CA ASN A 61 16.95 10.91 8.18
C ASN A 61 16.35 12.09 8.97
N PHE A 62 15.04 12.09 9.22
CA PHE A 62 14.37 13.20 9.88
C PHE A 62 14.64 13.24 11.39
N TYR A 63 14.65 12.08 12.04
CA TYR A 63 14.85 11.98 13.50
C TYR A 63 16.32 11.82 13.90
N ALA A 64 17.26 11.78 12.93
CA ALA A 64 18.67 11.44 13.17
C ALA A 64 18.83 10.19 14.07
N ALA A 65 17.89 9.26 13.93
CA ALA A 65 17.73 8.08 14.76
C ALA A 65 18.03 6.83 13.93
N ASP A 66 18.25 5.70 14.60
CA ASP A 66 18.38 4.41 13.94
C ASP A 66 17.14 4.07 13.10
N LEU A 67 17.25 3.09 12.20
CA LEU A 67 16.16 2.69 11.30
C LEU A 67 14.92 2.12 12.03
N TRP A 68 15.07 1.79 13.31
CA TRP A 68 14.07 1.09 14.14
C TRP A 68 12.73 1.84 14.29
N PRO A 69 12.68 3.11 14.73
CA PRO A 69 11.46 3.92 14.72
C PRO A 69 10.77 3.96 13.34
N GLY A 70 11.56 4.06 12.27
CA GLY A 70 11.05 4.07 10.90
C GLY A 70 10.38 2.76 10.50
N LEU A 71 10.98 1.62 10.88
CA LEU A 71 10.40 0.29 10.65
C LEU A 71 9.12 0.07 11.46
N LEU A 72 9.09 0.48 12.73
CA LEU A 72 7.89 0.36 13.57
C LEU A 72 6.75 1.20 13.00
N LEU A 73 7.03 2.44 12.60
CA LEU A 73 6.03 3.31 11.98
C LEU A 73 5.54 2.75 10.65
N TRP A 74 6.46 2.24 9.82
CA TRP A 74 6.13 1.64 8.54
C TRP A 74 5.23 0.41 8.69
N LEU A 75 5.53 -0.48 9.65
CA LEU A 75 4.70 -1.63 9.96
C LEU A 75 3.33 -1.22 10.51
N ALA A 76 3.28 -0.26 11.43
CA ALA A 76 2.03 0.23 12.02
C ALA A 76 1.12 0.90 10.97
N ALA A 77 1.69 1.71 10.08
CA ALA A 77 0.95 2.35 9.00
C ALA A 77 0.44 1.31 8.01
N SER A 78 1.29 0.35 7.61
CA SER A 78 0.93 -0.72 6.68
C SER A 78 -0.18 -1.60 7.24
N SER A 79 -0.08 -2.02 8.51
CA SER A 79 -1.09 -2.87 9.14
C SER A 79 -2.42 -2.14 9.30
N SER A 80 -2.40 -0.86 9.70
CA SER A 80 -3.60 -0.03 9.82
C SER A 80 -4.30 0.14 8.48
N PHE A 81 -3.55 0.45 7.42
CA PHE A 81 -4.10 0.60 6.07
C PHE A 81 -4.75 -0.69 5.57
N VAL A 82 -4.05 -1.82 5.72
CA VAL A 82 -4.55 -3.14 5.33
C VAL A 82 -5.79 -3.52 6.12
N ALA A 83 -5.80 -3.30 7.43
CA ALA A 83 -6.93 -3.63 8.28
C ALA A 83 -8.19 -2.85 7.88
N VAL A 84 -8.08 -1.54 7.65
CA VAL A 84 -9.22 -0.72 7.19
C VAL A 84 -9.77 -1.24 5.87
N HIS A 85 -8.91 -1.50 4.88
CA HIS A 85 -9.34 -1.99 3.57
C HIS A 85 -9.84 -3.44 3.60
N ALA A 86 -9.34 -4.26 4.50
CA ALA A 86 -9.83 -5.61 4.71
C ALA A 86 -11.20 -5.60 5.39
N VAL A 87 -11.41 -4.75 6.40
CA VAL A 87 -12.68 -4.63 7.15
C VAL A 87 -13.77 -4.00 6.30
N ALA A 88 -13.44 -2.92 5.57
CA ALA A 88 -14.38 -2.21 4.70
C ALA A 88 -14.77 -3.03 3.45
N TRP A 89 -14.02 -4.08 3.10
CA TRP A 89 -14.36 -4.91 1.96
C TRP A 89 -15.57 -5.80 2.27
N THR A 90 -16.63 -5.63 1.49
CA THR A 90 -17.84 -6.45 1.54
C THR A 90 -18.01 -7.18 0.22
N ARG A 91 -18.48 -8.45 0.28
CA ARG A 91 -18.90 -9.16 -0.93
C ARG A 91 -20.05 -8.35 -1.54
N HIS A 92 -19.91 -8.01 -2.81
CA HIS A 92 -21.03 -7.45 -3.56
C HIS A 92 -22.10 -8.54 -3.66
N PRO A 93 -23.34 -8.28 -3.23
CA PRO A 93 -24.46 -9.17 -3.52
C PRO A 93 -24.68 -9.08 -5.03
N GLY A 94 -24.23 -10.10 -5.76
CA GLY A 94 -24.65 -10.38 -7.12
C GLY A 94 -25.86 -11.28 -7.09
#